data_AF-A0A3R5XWA5-F1
#
_entry.id   AF-A0A3R5XWA5-F1
#
_cell.length_a   1.000
_cell.length_b   1.000
_cell.length_c   1.000
_cell.angle_alpha   90.00
_cell.angle_beta   90.00
_cell.angle_gamma   90.00
#
_symmetry.space_group_name_H-M   'P 1'
#
loop_
_entity.id
_entity.type
_entity.pdbx_description
1 polymer ?
#
loop_
_entity_poly.entity_id
_entity_poly.type
_entity_poly.pdbx_seq_one_letter_code
_entity_poly.pdbx_strand_id
1 'polypeptide(L)'
;MSNTAEYTDISINRSNMFSFLARLYKVEADESLIKSIIELPEMEEGTAEFIEGIKAMKSCLTGSRTDIVTELAVDYACVFLGAGKAETELSAYPYQSVYTSPKKLLMQDARDKVLAVYRKFGLDRSERYNEPEDHIFFELEFMSELCKRLYESEIKKEHAESLSLLKAQKAFITEHLLKWVPAFCRDVEKIAATGFYKGAAKVTSAYLHMDLAVTEELISDCTAGR
;
A
#
# COMPACT_ATOMS: atom_id res chain seq x y z
N MET A 1 -29.77 6.48 -12.10
CA MET A 1 -28.52 7.03 -12.68
C MET A 1 -27.51 7.47 -11.61
N SER A 2 -27.86 7.51 -10.32
CA SER A 2 -26.94 8.00 -9.27
C SER A 2 -25.89 7.00 -8.80
N ASN A 3 -26.11 5.68 -8.88
CA ASN A 3 -25.20 4.71 -8.24
C ASN A 3 -23.90 4.39 -9.04
N THR A 4 -23.89 4.51 -10.38
CA THR A 4 -22.70 4.12 -11.18
C THR A 4 -21.57 5.13 -11.09
N ALA A 5 -21.86 6.44 -11.06
CA ALA A 5 -20.83 7.47 -10.97
C ALA A 5 -20.08 7.39 -9.62
N GLU A 6 -20.82 7.18 -8.54
CA GLU A 6 -20.29 6.98 -7.20
C GLU A 6 -19.36 5.77 -7.12
N TYR A 7 -19.76 4.63 -7.68
CA TYR A 7 -18.93 3.41 -7.68
C TYR A 7 -17.67 3.54 -8.53
N THR A 8 -17.76 4.23 -9.68
CA THR A 8 -16.58 4.52 -10.49
C THR A 8 -15.62 5.46 -9.76
N ASP A 9 -16.13 6.50 -9.10
CA ASP A 9 -15.31 7.46 -8.35
C ASP A 9 -14.62 6.77 -7.15
N ILE A 10 -15.35 5.94 -6.41
CA ILE A 10 -14.78 5.13 -5.33
C ILE A 10 -13.66 4.21 -5.87
N SER A 11 -13.91 3.51 -6.98
CA SER A 11 -12.96 2.56 -7.56
C SER A 11 -11.66 3.23 -8.03
N ILE A 12 -11.76 4.38 -8.71
CA ILE A 12 -10.57 5.09 -9.20
C ILE A 12 -9.79 5.74 -8.05
N ASN A 13 -10.48 6.29 -7.05
CA ASN A 13 -9.84 6.86 -5.86
C ASN A 13 -9.06 5.79 -5.07
N ARG A 14 -9.64 4.60 -4.92
CA ARG A 14 -8.95 3.46 -4.30
C ARG A 14 -7.73 3.02 -5.09
N SER A 15 -7.84 2.94 -6.42
CA SER A 15 -6.70 2.62 -7.30
C SER A 15 -5.56 3.64 -7.14
N ASN A 16 -5.88 4.94 -7.15
CA ASN A 16 -4.90 6.01 -6.96
C ASN A 16 -4.23 5.96 -5.58
N MET A 17 -4.99 5.68 -4.51
CA MET A 17 -4.44 5.59 -3.17
C MET A 17 -3.50 4.39 -3.03
N PHE A 18 -3.88 3.21 -3.54
CA PHE A 18 -2.98 2.05 -3.54
C PHE A 18 -1.69 2.29 -4.33
N SER A 19 -1.76 2.97 -5.48
CA SER A 19 -0.57 3.30 -6.27
C SER A 19 0.32 4.34 -5.56
N PHE A 20 -0.29 5.33 -4.90
CA PHE A 20 0.44 6.26 -4.03
C PHE A 20 1.18 5.53 -2.91
N LEU A 21 0.50 4.63 -2.18
CA LEU A 21 1.13 3.82 -1.15
C LEU A 21 2.25 2.95 -1.70
N ALA A 22 2.04 2.32 -2.86
CA ALA A 22 3.06 1.52 -3.52
C ALA A 22 4.31 2.35 -3.84
N ARG A 23 4.16 3.59 -4.31
CA ARG A 23 5.27 4.51 -4.59
C ARG A 23 6.10 4.81 -3.35
N LEU A 24 5.51 4.86 -2.14
CA LEU A 24 6.26 5.13 -0.90
C LEU A 24 7.30 4.05 -0.57
N TYR A 25 7.08 2.82 -1.02
CA TYR A 25 7.92 1.66 -0.70
C TYR A 25 8.72 1.12 -1.89
N LYS A 26 8.57 1.71 -3.07
CA LYS A 26 9.19 1.20 -4.30
C LYS A 26 10.70 1.44 -4.35
N VAL A 27 11.08 2.68 -4.08
CA VAL A 27 12.45 3.24 -4.12
C VAL A 27 12.47 4.48 -3.23
N GLU A 28 13.65 5.04 -2.99
CA GLU A 28 13.83 6.27 -2.25
C GLU A 28 12.89 7.39 -2.74
N ALA A 29 12.51 8.28 -1.81
CA ALA A 29 11.69 9.44 -2.14
C ALA A 29 12.48 10.40 -3.03
N ASP A 30 11.90 10.75 -4.18
CA ASP A 30 12.46 11.74 -5.10
C ASP A 30 11.71 13.08 -4.97
N GLU A 31 12.23 14.12 -5.62
CA GLU A 31 11.62 15.45 -5.62
C GLU A 31 10.17 15.44 -6.13
N SER A 32 9.84 14.54 -7.06
CA SER A 32 8.50 14.44 -7.62
C SER A 32 7.49 13.93 -6.59
N LEU A 33 7.83 12.87 -5.86
CA LEU A 33 7.00 12.35 -4.78
C LEU A 33 6.85 13.39 -3.67
N ILE A 34 7.95 14.03 -3.27
CA ILE A 34 7.95 15.07 -2.24
C ILE A 34 7.00 16.21 -2.62
N LYS A 35 7.13 16.72 -3.84
CA LYS A 35 6.25 17.78 -4.36
C LYS A 35 4.78 17.36 -4.33
N SER A 36 4.49 16.14 -4.79
CA SER A 36 3.10 15.64 -4.80
C SER A 36 2.48 15.59 -3.40
N ILE A 37 3.25 15.25 -2.37
CA ILE A 37 2.78 15.15 -0.99
C ILE A 37 2.60 16.54 -0.37
N ILE A 38 3.49 17.48 -0.66
CA ILE A 38 3.37 18.88 -0.21
C ILE A 38 2.07 19.49 -0.77
N GLU A 39 1.76 19.20 -2.02
CA GLU A 39 0.58 19.71 -2.73
C GLU A 39 -0.73 18.99 -2.36
N LEU A 40 -0.68 17.90 -1.59
CA LEU A 40 -1.90 17.23 -1.11
C LEU A 40 -2.76 18.20 -0.29
N PRO A 41 -4.09 18.20 -0.50
CA PRO A 41 -4.99 18.94 0.39
C PRO A 41 -4.87 18.43 1.83
N GLU A 42 -5.29 19.25 2.79
CA GLU A 42 -5.50 18.74 4.14
C GLU A 42 -6.62 17.69 4.10
N MET A 43 -6.38 16.56 4.76
CA MET A 43 -7.35 15.47 4.81
C MET A 43 -8.32 15.73 5.97
N GLU A 44 -9.59 15.93 5.65
CA GLU A 44 -10.67 16.15 6.64
C GLU A 44 -11.42 14.85 6.98
N GLU A 45 -11.26 13.83 6.14
CA GLU A 45 -11.92 12.53 6.26
C GLU A 45 -10.90 11.40 6.44
N GLY A 46 -11.29 10.39 7.22
CA GLY A 46 -10.46 9.22 7.53
C GLY A 46 -10.33 8.98 9.02
N THR A 47 -9.57 7.93 9.38
CA THR A 47 -9.22 7.67 10.78
C THR A 47 -8.20 8.69 11.30
N ALA A 48 -8.13 8.85 12.62
CA ALA A 48 -7.15 9.75 13.25
C ALA A 48 -5.71 9.38 12.83
N GLU A 49 -5.39 8.09 12.80
CA GLU A 49 -4.07 7.59 12.41
C GLU A 49 -3.73 7.92 10.96
N PHE A 50 -4.71 7.83 10.06
CA PHE A 50 -4.53 8.19 8.65
C PHE A 50 -4.20 9.69 8.50
N ILE A 51 -5.00 10.55 9.14
CA ILE A 51 -4.82 12.01 9.08
C ILE A 51 -3.50 12.43 9.74
N GLU A 52 -3.17 11.87 10.91
CA GLU A 52 -1.89 12.08 11.58
C GLU A 52 -0.71 11.68 10.70
N GLY A 53 -0.83 10.55 9.97
CA GLY A 53 0.20 10.06 9.09
C GLY A 53 0.50 11.03 7.94
N ILE A 54 -0.54 11.51 7.24
CA ILE A 54 -0.40 12.51 6.17
C ILE A 54 0.22 13.81 6.73
N LYS A 55 -0.28 14.28 7.88
CA LYS A 55 0.25 15.47 8.55
C LYS A 55 1.73 15.32 8.92
N ALA A 56 2.14 14.16 9.43
CA ALA A 56 3.53 13.88 9.78
C ALA A 56 4.43 13.91 8.54
N MET A 57 3.99 13.33 7.42
CA MET A 57 4.71 13.39 6.14
C MET A 57 4.86 14.84 5.68
N LYS A 58 3.76 15.61 5.59
CA LYS A 58 3.80 17.02 5.15
C LYS A 58 4.67 17.90 6.06
N SER A 59 4.57 17.72 7.38
CA SER A 59 5.37 18.48 8.34
C SER A 59 6.87 18.18 8.22
N CYS A 60 7.22 16.92 7.92
CA CYS A 60 8.62 16.53 7.67
C CYS A 60 9.19 17.23 6.42
N LEU A 61 8.38 17.38 5.37
CA LEU A 61 8.81 17.91 4.06
C LEU A 61 8.86 19.45 4.00
N THR A 62 8.06 20.14 4.82
CA THR A 62 7.93 21.60 4.80
C THR A 62 8.84 22.33 5.79
N GLY A 63 9.60 21.58 6.59
CA GLY A 63 10.57 22.14 7.53
C GLY A 63 11.78 22.77 6.83
N SER A 64 12.50 23.66 7.54
CA SER A 64 13.78 24.19 7.06
C SER A 64 14.84 23.07 7.11
N ARG A 65 15.04 22.40 5.98
CA ARG A 65 16.04 21.35 5.77
C ARG A 65 16.84 21.67 4.52
N THR A 66 18.15 21.58 4.62
CA THR A 66 19.07 21.94 3.53
C THR A 66 19.13 20.88 2.42
N ASP A 67 18.81 19.62 2.74
CA ASP A 67 18.80 18.51 1.78
C ASP A 67 17.86 17.36 2.24
N ILE A 68 16.55 17.58 2.08
CA ILE A 68 15.52 16.62 2.50
C ILE A 68 15.55 15.32 1.68
N VAL A 69 15.94 15.38 0.41
CA VAL A 69 15.99 14.19 -0.46
C VAL A 69 17.05 13.21 0.07
N THR A 70 18.25 13.71 0.37
CA THR A 70 19.30 12.86 0.95
C THR A 70 18.92 12.33 2.33
N GLU A 71 18.28 13.15 3.18
CA GLU A 71 17.81 12.69 4.50
C GLU A 71 16.82 11.52 4.38
N LEU A 72 15.85 11.62 3.46
CA LEU A 72 14.90 10.54 3.20
C LEU A 72 15.55 9.31 2.56
N ALA A 73 16.52 9.49 1.67
CA ALA A 73 17.25 8.37 1.08
C ALA A 73 18.05 7.58 2.15
N VAL A 74 18.70 8.28 3.08
CA VAL A 74 19.38 7.65 4.21
C VAL A 74 18.39 6.90 5.10
N ASP A 75 17.25 7.51 5.43
CA ASP A 75 16.24 6.85 6.27
C ASP A 75 15.65 5.62 5.56
N TYR A 76 15.37 5.70 4.26
CA TYR A 76 14.92 4.57 3.45
C TYR A 76 15.92 3.41 3.50
N ALA A 77 17.20 3.70 3.26
CA ALA A 77 18.27 2.69 3.29
C ALA A 77 18.40 2.03 4.68
N CYS A 78 18.32 2.81 5.76
CA CYS A 78 18.35 2.29 7.12
C CYS A 78 17.13 1.40 7.44
N VAL A 79 15.92 1.86 7.08
CA VAL A 79 14.66 1.21 7.44
C VAL A 79 14.44 -0.06 6.62
N PHE A 80 14.53 0.03 5.30
CA PHE A 80 14.10 -1.02 4.37
C PHE A 80 15.25 -1.86 3.81
N LEU A 81 16.48 -1.32 3.75
CA LEU A 81 17.65 -2.01 3.19
C LEU A 81 18.65 -2.49 4.26
N GLY A 82 18.46 -2.11 5.53
CA GLY A 82 19.36 -2.50 6.62
C GLY A 82 20.72 -1.79 6.61
N ALA A 83 20.85 -0.67 5.88
CA ALA A 83 22.09 0.07 5.84
C ALA A 83 22.47 0.60 7.23
N GLY A 84 23.77 0.50 7.58
CA GLY A 84 24.31 1.05 8.83
C GLY A 84 23.94 0.30 10.10
N LYS A 85 23.24 -0.85 10.01
CA LYS A 85 22.86 -1.67 11.15
C LYS A 85 23.79 -2.85 11.37
N ALA A 86 24.01 -3.20 12.63
CA ALA A 86 24.66 -4.47 12.98
C ALA A 86 23.76 -5.65 12.61
N GLU A 87 24.33 -6.83 12.35
CA GLU A 87 23.57 -8.06 11.99
C GLU A 87 22.48 -8.44 13.02
N THR A 88 22.63 -7.97 14.26
CA THR A 88 21.70 -8.20 15.37
C THR A 88 20.53 -7.21 15.44
N GLU A 89 20.59 -6.11 14.69
CA GLU A 89 19.57 -5.05 14.71
C GLU A 89 18.50 -5.30 13.65
N LEU A 90 17.23 -5.25 14.06
CA LEU A 90 16.11 -5.49 13.18
C LEU A 90 15.90 -4.31 12.21
N SER A 91 15.76 -4.62 10.92
CA SER A 91 15.20 -3.72 9.90
C SER A 91 13.79 -4.12 9.52
N ALA A 92 13.02 -3.15 9.03
CA ALA A 92 11.67 -3.38 8.55
C ALA A 92 11.73 -3.79 7.07
N TYR A 93 12.27 -4.99 6.78
CA TYR A 93 12.36 -5.46 5.40
C TYR A 93 10.95 -5.63 4.79
N PRO A 94 10.62 -4.97 3.67
CA PRO A 94 9.25 -4.82 3.20
C PRO A 94 8.70 -6.05 2.45
N TYR A 95 8.83 -7.26 3.03
CA TYR A 95 8.41 -8.52 2.41
C TYR A 95 7.51 -9.34 3.31
N GLN A 96 6.40 -9.88 2.78
CA GLN A 96 5.49 -10.74 3.54
C GLN A 96 6.21 -11.94 4.17
N SER A 97 7.12 -12.58 3.44
CA SER A 97 7.87 -13.75 3.91
C SER A 97 8.73 -13.48 5.15
N VAL A 98 9.28 -12.27 5.30
CA VAL A 98 10.06 -11.86 6.49
C VAL A 98 9.18 -11.83 7.75
N TYR A 99 7.91 -11.47 7.62
CA TYR A 99 7.00 -11.36 8.77
C TYR A 99 6.20 -12.62 9.04
N THR A 100 6.04 -13.48 8.04
CA THR A 100 5.18 -14.68 8.13
C THR A 100 5.97 -15.98 8.28
N SER A 101 7.25 -16.01 7.89
CA SER A 101 8.10 -17.18 8.09
C SER A 101 8.68 -17.24 9.51
N PRO A 102 8.81 -18.43 10.13
CA PRO A 102 9.38 -18.56 11.47
C PRO A 102 10.81 -18.03 11.61
N LYS A 103 11.57 -18.05 10.51
CA LYS A 103 12.98 -17.63 10.46
C LYS A 103 13.19 -16.23 9.88
N LYS A 104 12.12 -15.51 9.53
CA LYS A 104 12.17 -14.19 8.89
C LYS A 104 13.01 -14.15 7.58
N LEU A 105 12.88 -15.19 6.76
CA LEU A 105 13.61 -15.34 5.50
C LEU A 105 12.78 -14.85 4.30
N LEU A 106 13.47 -14.40 3.25
CA LEU A 106 12.89 -14.07 1.94
C LEU A 106 12.55 -15.30 1.11
N MET A 107 11.75 -15.11 0.06
CA MET A 107 11.45 -16.13 -0.97
C MET A 107 10.90 -17.43 -0.36
N GLN A 108 9.98 -17.30 0.59
CA GLN A 108 9.29 -18.42 1.24
C GLN A 108 7.87 -18.58 0.68
N ASP A 109 7.08 -19.48 1.28
CA ASP A 109 5.69 -19.79 0.88
C ASP A 109 4.80 -18.56 0.59
N ALA A 110 5.00 -17.44 1.31
CA ALA A 110 4.24 -16.21 1.08
C ALA A 110 4.42 -15.68 -0.35
N ARG A 111 5.65 -15.68 -0.87
CA ARG A 111 6.01 -15.28 -2.23
C ARG A 111 5.30 -16.14 -3.28
N ASP A 112 5.32 -17.46 -3.09
CA ASP A 112 4.68 -18.35 -4.06
C ASP A 112 3.15 -18.22 -4.04
N LYS A 113 2.57 -17.95 -2.87
CA LYS A 113 1.13 -17.69 -2.73
C LYS A 113 0.72 -16.40 -3.43
N VAL A 114 1.41 -15.27 -3.21
CA VAL A 114 1.07 -14.01 -3.91
C VAL A 114 1.26 -14.14 -5.41
N LEU A 115 2.33 -14.79 -5.88
CA LEU A 115 2.57 -15.00 -7.31
C LEU A 115 1.46 -15.86 -7.94
N ALA A 116 1.01 -16.90 -7.26
CA ALA A 116 -0.12 -17.69 -7.72
C ALA A 116 -1.41 -16.87 -7.81
N VAL A 117 -1.62 -15.91 -6.91
CA VAL A 117 -2.75 -14.96 -7.01
C VAL A 117 -2.58 -14.04 -8.20
N TYR A 118 -1.42 -13.40 -8.39
CA TYR A 118 -1.18 -12.49 -9.53
C TYR A 118 -1.45 -13.19 -10.87
N ARG A 119 -0.98 -14.44 -11.02
CA ARG A 119 -1.17 -15.23 -12.24
C ARG A 119 -2.63 -15.58 -12.53
N LYS A 120 -3.48 -15.72 -11.52
CA LYS A 120 -4.94 -15.89 -11.72
C LYS A 120 -5.57 -14.66 -12.40
N PHE A 121 -4.95 -13.50 -12.27
CA PHE A 121 -5.36 -12.25 -12.92
C PHE A 121 -4.58 -11.95 -14.21
N GLY A 122 -3.77 -12.91 -14.70
CA GLY A 122 -2.94 -12.74 -15.88
C GLY A 122 -1.79 -11.75 -15.70
N LEU A 123 -1.36 -11.54 -14.44
CA LEU A 123 -0.25 -10.65 -14.11
C LEU A 123 0.99 -11.47 -13.77
N ASP A 124 2.15 -10.97 -14.19
CA ASP A 124 3.46 -11.49 -13.80
C ASP A 124 4.43 -10.33 -13.52
N ARG A 125 5.51 -10.60 -12.78
CA ARG A 125 6.50 -9.59 -12.43
C ARG A 125 7.33 -9.25 -13.66
N SER A 126 7.49 -7.95 -13.92
CA SER A 126 8.40 -7.49 -14.98
C SER A 126 9.86 -7.83 -14.64
N GLU A 127 10.62 -8.31 -15.63
CA GLU A 127 12.06 -8.61 -15.51
C GLU A 127 12.92 -7.39 -15.11
N ARG A 128 12.38 -6.18 -15.25
CA ARG A 128 13.08 -4.93 -14.85
C ARG A 128 13.26 -4.80 -13.34
N TYR A 129 12.52 -5.56 -12.54
CA TYR A 129 12.60 -5.52 -11.09
C TYR A 129 13.38 -6.73 -10.57
N ASN A 130 14.19 -6.52 -9.54
CA ASN A 130 14.94 -7.59 -8.89
C ASN A 130 14.25 -8.08 -7.60
N GLU A 131 13.25 -7.36 -7.10
CA GLU A 131 12.59 -7.69 -5.82
C GLU A 131 11.68 -8.93 -5.91
N PRO A 132 11.64 -9.77 -4.86
CA PRO A 132 10.63 -10.81 -4.68
C PRO A 132 9.19 -10.29 -4.80
N GLU A 133 8.29 -11.15 -5.28
CA GLU A 133 6.89 -10.83 -5.59
C GLU A 133 6.02 -10.51 -4.35
N ASP A 134 6.49 -10.90 -3.16
CA ASP A 134 5.90 -10.55 -1.86
C ASP A 134 6.43 -9.27 -1.25
N HIS A 135 7.16 -8.46 -2.03
CA HIS A 135 7.50 -7.10 -1.64
C HIS A 135 6.22 -6.24 -1.59
N ILE A 136 6.04 -5.41 -0.55
CA ILE A 136 4.82 -4.60 -0.33
C ILE A 136 4.44 -3.74 -1.53
N PHE A 137 5.42 -3.14 -2.21
CA PHE A 137 5.25 -2.45 -3.50
C PHE A 137 4.40 -3.25 -4.48
N PHE A 138 4.69 -4.53 -4.72
CA PHE A 138 3.93 -5.35 -5.67
C PHE A 138 2.54 -5.69 -5.15
N GLU A 139 2.40 -5.99 -3.86
CA GLU A 139 1.10 -6.28 -3.27
C GLU A 139 0.15 -5.07 -3.35
N LEU A 140 0.67 -3.86 -3.13
CA LEU A 140 -0.09 -2.61 -3.26
C LEU A 140 -0.39 -2.25 -4.73
N GLU A 141 0.56 -2.42 -5.65
CA GLU A 141 0.30 -2.25 -7.09
C GLU A 141 -0.75 -3.23 -7.60
N PHE A 142 -0.75 -4.46 -7.10
CA PHE A 142 -1.77 -5.45 -7.43
C PHE A 142 -3.16 -4.99 -6.98
N MET A 143 -3.28 -4.45 -5.76
CA MET A 143 -4.54 -3.85 -5.31
C MET A 143 -4.97 -2.65 -6.16
N SER A 144 -4.03 -1.80 -6.56
CA SER A 144 -4.31 -0.68 -7.46
C SER A 144 -4.86 -1.15 -8.81
N GLU A 145 -4.29 -2.22 -9.38
CA GLU A 145 -4.73 -2.83 -10.63
C GLU A 145 -6.12 -3.48 -10.49
N LEU A 146 -6.40 -4.18 -9.38
CA LEU A 146 -7.75 -4.72 -9.13
C LEU A 146 -8.82 -3.62 -9.01
N CYS A 147 -8.49 -2.50 -8.36
CA CYS A 147 -9.39 -1.35 -8.25
C CYS A 147 -9.62 -0.68 -9.62
N LYS A 148 -8.59 -0.62 -10.46
CA LYS A 148 -8.70 -0.11 -11.83
C LYS A 148 -9.57 -1.00 -12.72
N ARG A 149 -9.41 -2.33 -12.63
CA ARG A 149 -10.29 -3.27 -13.34
C ARG A 149 -11.75 -3.15 -12.88
N LEU A 150 -11.96 -2.90 -11.58
CA LEU A 150 -13.30 -2.65 -11.02
C LEU A 150 -13.91 -1.37 -11.60
N TYR A 151 -13.13 -0.29 -11.69
CA TYR A 151 -13.57 0.93 -12.37
C TYR A 151 -14.03 0.66 -13.81
N GLU A 152 -13.24 -0.12 -14.57
CA GLU A 152 -13.58 -0.48 -15.94
C GLU A 152 -14.84 -1.35 -16.04
N SER A 153 -15.02 -2.32 -15.13
CA SER A 153 -16.22 -3.18 -15.10
C SER A 153 -17.47 -2.39 -14.69
N GLU A 154 -17.36 -1.42 -13.79
CA GLU A 154 -18.45 -0.52 -13.40
C GLU A 154 -18.92 0.36 -14.56
N ILE A 155 -17.99 0.92 -15.35
CA ILE A 155 -18.33 1.68 -16.58
C ILE A 155 -19.11 0.81 -17.57
N LYS A 156 -18.64 -0.43 -17.77
CA LYS A 156 -19.27 -1.39 -18.67
C LYS A 156 -20.55 -2.02 -18.09
N LYS A 157 -20.85 -1.78 -16.82
CA LYS A 157 -21.97 -2.37 -16.06
C LYS A 157 -21.90 -3.90 -16.01
N GLU A 158 -20.70 -4.44 -15.90
CA GLU A 158 -20.42 -5.88 -15.81
C GLU A 158 -20.51 -6.35 -14.34
N HIS A 159 -21.73 -6.36 -13.77
CA HIS A 159 -21.93 -6.58 -12.33
C HIS A 159 -21.33 -7.87 -11.76
N ALA A 160 -21.37 -8.96 -12.52
CA ALA A 160 -20.76 -10.21 -12.10
C ALA A 160 -19.23 -10.10 -11.99
N GLU A 161 -18.60 -9.38 -12.91
CA GLU A 161 -17.16 -9.12 -12.89
C GLU A 161 -16.80 -8.18 -11.74
N SER A 162 -17.54 -7.07 -11.56
CA SER A 162 -17.35 -6.16 -10.43
C SER A 162 -17.40 -6.88 -9.07
N LEU A 163 -18.41 -7.73 -8.85
CA LEU A 163 -18.54 -8.50 -7.62
C LEU A 163 -17.38 -9.51 -7.45
N SER A 164 -16.93 -10.12 -8.54
CA SER A 164 -15.76 -11.03 -8.53
C SER A 164 -14.49 -10.28 -8.12
N LEU A 165 -14.25 -9.10 -8.70
CA LEU A 165 -13.11 -8.24 -8.40
C LEU A 165 -13.13 -7.74 -6.95
N LEU A 166 -14.29 -7.31 -6.44
CA LEU A 166 -14.45 -6.89 -5.05
C LEU A 166 -14.14 -8.04 -4.07
N LYS A 167 -14.63 -9.26 -4.35
CA LYS A 167 -14.30 -10.44 -3.55
C LYS A 167 -12.81 -10.77 -3.58
N ALA A 168 -12.17 -10.62 -4.73
CA ALA A 168 -10.73 -10.82 -4.86
C ALA A 168 -9.92 -9.78 -4.07
N GLN A 169 -10.32 -8.51 -4.12
CA GLN A 169 -9.73 -7.43 -3.32
C GLN A 169 -9.84 -7.73 -1.82
N LYS A 170 -11.05 -8.09 -1.34
CA LYS A 170 -11.27 -8.50 0.06
C LYS A 170 -10.39 -9.68 0.47
N ALA A 171 -10.34 -10.73 -0.36
CA ALA A 171 -9.51 -11.90 -0.09
C ALA A 171 -8.04 -11.52 -0.01
N PHE A 172 -7.54 -10.72 -0.95
CA PHE A 172 -6.13 -10.30 -0.95
C PHE A 172 -5.77 -9.45 0.28
N ILE A 173 -6.62 -8.49 0.66
CA ILE A 173 -6.41 -7.69 1.87
C ILE A 173 -6.35 -8.58 3.12
N THR A 174 -7.28 -9.52 3.27
CA THR A 174 -7.43 -10.32 4.50
C THR A 174 -6.47 -11.50 4.60
N GLU A 175 -6.10 -12.11 3.47
CA GLU A 175 -5.23 -13.28 3.40
C GLU A 175 -3.75 -12.91 3.20
N HIS A 176 -3.46 -11.70 2.69
CA HIS A 176 -2.10 -11.21 2.48
C HIS A 176 -1.82 -9.94 3.29
N LEU A 177 -2.24 -8.76 2.82
CA LEU A 177 -1.79 -7.48 3.35
C LEU A 177 -1.98 -7.36 4.88
N LEU A 178 -3.16 -7.66 5.42
CA LEU A 178 -3.43 -7.58 6.86
C LEU A 178 -2.76 -8.68 7.70
N LYS A 179 -2.18 -9.73 7.09
CA LYS A 179 -1.42 -10.74 7.83
C LYS A 179 -0.07 -10.22 8.33
N TRP A 180 0.47 -9.19 7.69
CA TRP A 180 1.86 -8.82 7.92
C TRP A 180 2.11 -7.31 7.93
N VAL A 181 1.42 -6.54 7.07
CA VAL A 181 1.63 -5.09 6.94
C VAL A 181 1.44 -4.35 8.27
N PRO A 182 0.46 -4.67 9.14
CA PRO A 182 0.36 -4.00 10.45
C PRO A 182 1.59 -4.20 11.34
N ALA A 183 2.24 -5.39 11.28
CA ALA A 183 3.47 -5.63 12.03
C ALA A 183 4.66 -4.89 11.41
N PHE A 184 4.75 -4.90 10.08
CA PHE A 184 5.73 -4.14 9.32
C PHE A 184 5.64 -2.63 9.62
N CYS A 185 4.45 -2.04 9.55
CA CYS A 185 4.24 -0.62 9.84
C CYS A 185 4.69 -0.25 11.27
N ARG A 186 4.39 -1.10 12.28
CA ARG A 186 4.88 -0.88 13.65
C ARG A 186 6.40 -0.90 13.74
N ASP A 187 7.07 -1.74 12.95
CA ASP A 187 8.53 -1.79 12.95
C ASP A 187 9.12 -0.58 12.19
N VAL A 188 8.52 -0.15 11.08
CA VAL A 188 8.86 1.12 10.41
C VAL A 188 8.73 2.31 11.37
N GLU A 189 7.64 2.41 12.12
CA GLU A 189 7.41 3.51 13.06
C GLU A 189 8.48 3.59 14.17
N LYS A 190 8.98 2.43 14.62
CA LYS A 190 10.05 2.36 15.63
C LYS A 190 11.42 2.68 15.06
N ILE A 191 11.68 2.26 13.82
CA ILE A 191 13.02 2.29 13.21
C ILE A 191 13.29 3.60 12.49
N ALA A 192 12.29 4.15 11.80
CA ALA A 192 12.47 5.35 10.98
C ALA A 192 12.96 6.52 11.84
N ALA A 193 13.92 7.26 11.31
CA ALA A 193 14.40 8.49 11.93
C ALA A 193 13.45 9.65 11.62
N THR A 194 12.97 9.73 10.38
CA THR A 194 12.18 10.86 9.90
C THR A 194 10.70 10.68 10.19
N GLY A 195 9.98 11.82 10.29
CA GLY A 195 8.52 11.81 10.38
C GLY A 195 7.85 11.30 9.10
N PHE A 196 8.57 11.30 7.98
CA PHE A 196 8.07 10.87 6.68
C PHE A 196 7.72 9.38 6.66
N TYR A 197 8.66 8.48 6.93
CA TYR A 197 8.38 7.04 6.88
C TYR A 197 7.53 6.55 8.07
N LYS A 198 7.57 7.23 9.21
CA LYS A 198 6.59 7.01 10.30
C LYS A 198 5.17 7.35 9.85
N GLY A 199 5.01 8.48 9.17
CA GLY A 199 3.74 8.89 8.59
C GLY A 199 3.28 7.90 7.52
N ALA A 200 4.15 7.50 6.60
CA ALA A 200 3.84 6.50 5.57
C ALA A 200 3.33 5.18 6.17
N ALA A 201 3.95 4.70 7.25
CA ALA A 201 3.52 3.50 7.97
C ALA A 201 2.12 3.65 8.59
N LYS A 202 1.85 4.79 9.25
CA LYS A 202 0.52 5.12 9.80
C LYS A 202 -0.55 5.13 8.71
N VAL A 203 -0.31 5.86 7.62
CA VAL A 203 -1.24 5.96 6.48
C VAL A 203 -1.51 4.58 5.88
N THR A 204 -0.47 3.79 5.62
CA THR A 204 -0.60 2.46 5.01
C THR A 204 -1.42 1.53 5.89
N SER A 205 -1.07 1.41 7.17
CA SER A 205 -1.79 0.51 8.09
C SER A 205 -3.25 0.94 8.29
N ALA A 206 -3.50 2.25 8.44
CA ALA A 206 -4.85 2.77 8.60
C ALA A 206 -5.70 2.56 7.34
N TYR A 207 -5.13 2.85 6.17
CA TYR A 207 -5.82 2.74 4.90
C TYR A 207 -6.26 1.31 4.59
N LEU A 208 -5.44 0.29 4.89
CA LEU A 208 -5.85 -1.11 4.66
C LEU A 208 -7.13 -1.52 5.41
N HIS A 209 -7.35 -0.98 6.61
CA HIS A 209 -8.57 -1.26 7.38
C HIS A 209 -9.77 -0.47 6.85
N MET A 210 -9.54 0.80 6.48
CA MET A 210 -10.56 1.64 5.83
C MET A 210 -11.02 1.02 4.51
N ASP A 211 -10.07 0.59 3.67
CA ASP A 211 -10.33 0.00 2.36
C ASP A 211 -11.06 -1.34 2.47
N LEU A 212 -10.75 -2.15 3.49
CA LEU A 212 -11.49 -3.38 3.77
C LEU A 212 -12.96 -3.08 4.08
N ALA A 213 -13.23 -2.10 4.94
CA ALA A 213 -14.60 -1.71 5.30
C ALA A 213 -15.39 -1.24 4.06
N VAL A 214 -14.78 -0.37 3.24
CA VAL A 214 -15.37 0.09 1.97
C VAL A 214 -15.62 -1.09 1.03
N THR A 215 -14.66 -2.01 0.90
CA THR A 215 -14.81 -3.20 0.05
C THR A 215 -15.97 -4.08 0.52
N GLU A 216 -16.14 -4.26 1.83
CA GLU A 216 -17.25 -5.04 2.39
C GLU A 216 -18.62 -4.40 2.15
N GLU A 217 -18.70 -3.08 2.26
CA GLU A 217 -19.90 -2.30 1.92
C GLU A 217 -20.26 -2.44 0.44
N LEU A 218 -19.30 -2.24 -0.46
CA LEU A 218 -19.51 -2.40 -1.91
C LEU A 218 -19.95 -3.83 -2.28
N ILE A 219 -19.42 -4.86 -1.60
CA ILE A 219 -19.87 -6.24 -1.78
C ILE A 219 -21.32 -6.40 -1.32
N SER A 220 -21.66 -5.88 -0.15
CA SER A 220 -23.01 -5.94 0.42
C SER A 220 -24.02 -5.36 -0.56
N ASP A 221 -23.77 -4.14 -1.04
CA ASP A 221 -24.64 -3.45 -1.99
C ASP A 221 -24.77 -4.21 -3.32
N CYS A 222 -23.65 -4.70 -3.88
CA CYS A 222 -23.68 -5.52 -5.09
C CYS A 222 -24.55 -6.78 -4.91
N THR A 223 -24.50 -7.41 -3.73
CA THR A 223 -25.31 -8.60 -3.43
C THR A 223 -26.79 -8.27 -3.16
N ALA A 224 -27.09 -7.07 -2.69
CA ALA A 224 -28.45 -6.59 -2.47
C ALA A 224 -29.18 -6.18 -3.78
N GLY A 225 -28.49 -6.24 -4.93
CA GLY A 225 -29.03 -5.86 -6.23
C GLY A 225 -28.73 -4.41 -6.63
N ARG A 226 -27.77 -3.78 -5.92
CA ARG A 226 -27.53 -2.34 -5.79
C ARG A 226 -28.62 -1.65 -4.97
#